data_AF-A0A417CXC8-F1
#
_entry.id   AF-A0A417CXC8-F1
#
_cell.length_a   1.000
_cell.length_b   1.000
_cell.length_c   1.000
_cell.angle_alpha   90.00
_cell.angle_beta   90.00
_cell.angle_gamma   90.00
#
_symmetry.space_group_name_H-M   'P 1'
#
loop_
_entity.id
_entity.type
_entity.pdbx_description
1 polymer ?
#
loop_
_entity_poly.entity_id
_entity_poly.type
_entity_poly.pdbx_seq_one_letter_code
_entity_poly.pdbx_strand_id
1 'polypeptide(L)'
;MSNVNADATQLLTILKNMRTSISSIETTRSSVKMKYQQLGIGWNDKKYDELGTIVKDCNKALNDILQIMLQAEKYVASLAKSVQEYDNVNLDTPSARNSFLQGLQTPNVGNSSYQYCLGVLTQGSTPDGYIAVISQRHENAEQNVREVFDHFAGKLMIQDSEYPPDQTAHYSPGNYIGHSRGVYYNAASDMTNPRGAGTTYFHELAHMIDHASCNYRSNLSNTPEFAEALVEDGQRILSLYNNLPVEKQTAFLTRIRQDSAHSFSDLIDATTNGQLHGNYGHSRNYWTRPGNLQAEAFAHFFEASMGDQGKLELLANFFPTAFGIFSSMIDSIRPDNHVRVLSRER
;
A
#
# COMPACT_ATOMS: atom_id res chain seq x y z
N MET A 1 -1.16 30.46 26.22
CA MET A 1 -0.05 29.51 26.46
C MET A 1 -0.72 28.29 27.07
N SER A 2 -1.42 27.48 26.24
CA SER A 2 -2.41 26.52 26.76
C SER A 2 -2.78 25.34 25.84
N ASN A 3 -2.21 25.20 24.63
CA ASN A 3 -2.67 24.15 23.69
C ASN A 3 -1.96 22.80 23.84
N VAL A 4 -0.66 22.74 24.07
CA VAL A 4 0.05 21.43 24.13
C VAL A 4 -0.37 20.62 25.37
N ASN A 5 -0.64 21.31 26.48
CA ASN A 5 -1.19 20.70 27.70
C ASN A 5 -2.62 20.13 27.47
N ALA A 6 -3.39 20.71 26.53
CA ALA A 6 -4.70 20.19 26.15
C ALA A 6 -4.58 18.91 25.32
N ASP A 7 -3.58 18.81 24.44
CA ASP A 7 -3.35 17.64 23.56
C ASP A 7 -2.80 16.43 24.35
N ALA A 8 -1.88 16.66 25.29
CA ALA A 8 -1.43 15.61 26.22
C ALA A 8 -2.60 15.09 27.08
N THR A 9 -3.51 15.97 27.51
CA THR A 9 -4.69 15.60 28.29
C THR A 9 -5.70 14.76 27.48
N GLN A 10 -5.87 15.07 26.20
CA GLN A 10 -6.71 14.28 25.28
C GLN A 10 -6.12 12.89 25.05
N LEU A 11 -4.80 12.78 24.84
CA LEU A 11 -4.11 11.49 24.69
C LEU A 11 -4.21 10.62 25.95
N LEU A 12 -4.10 11.23 27.14
CA LEU A 12 -4.32 10.51 28.40
C LEU A 12 -5.77 10.03 28.57
N THR A 13 -6.74 10.78 28.06
CA THR A 13 -8.16 10.38 28.05
C THR A 13 -8.40 9.21 27.09
N ILE A 14 -7.79 9.23 25.90
CA ILE A 14 -7.82 8.11 24.96
C ILE A 14 -7.20 6.86 25.59
N LEU A 15 -6.04 6.98 26.26
CA LEU A 15 -5.41 5.88 26.98
C LEU A 15 -6.32 5.29 28.07
N LYS A 16 -7.00 6.15 28.83
CA LYS A 16 -7.96 5.70 29.84
C LYS A 16 -9.10 4.90 29.21
N ASN A 17 -9.67 5.39 28.10
CA ASN A 17 -10.73 4.69 27.39
C ASN A 17 -10.26 3.34 26.84
N MET A 18 -9.06 3.28 26.26
CA MET A 18 -8.47 2.04 25.76
C MET A 18 -8.27 1.01 26.87
N ARG A 19 -7.76 1.43 28.04
CA ARG A 19 -7.61 0.56 29.21
C ARG A 19 -8.96 0.03 29.72
N THR A 20 -10.01 0.86 29.68
CA THR A 20 -11.38 0.42 29.99
C THR A 20 -11.87 -0.64 29.01
N SER A 21 -11.66 -0.44 27.70
CA SER A 21 -12.04 -1.43 26.68
C SER A 21 -11.27 -2.73 26.79
N ILE A 22 -9.96 -2.68 27.06
CA ILE A 22 -9.11 -3.85 27.33
C ILE A 22 -9.66 -4.66 28.51
N SER A 23 -9.94 -3.99 29.63
CA SER A 23 -10.51 -4.63 30.82
C SER A 23 -11.90 -5.23 30.55
N SER A 24 -12.72 -4.57 29.72
CA SER A 24 -14.02 -5.09 29.30
C SER A 24 -13.88 -6.37 28.47
N ILE A 25 -12.89 -6.48 27.59
CA ILE A 25 -12.64 -7.68 26.77
C ILE A 25 -12.15 -8.83 27.65
N GLU A 26 -11.23 -8.56 28.59
CA GLU A 26 -10.76 -9.54 29.57
C GLU A 26 -11.91 -10.09 30.43
N THR A 27 -12.81 -9.20 30.87
CA THR A 27 -14.00 -9.56 31.64
C THR A 27 -14.97 -10.42 30.81
N THR A 28 -15.22 -10.04 29.55
CA THR A 28 -16.07 -10.80 28.63
C THR A 28 -15.50 -12.19 28.38
N ARG A 29 -14.20 -12.29 28.07
CA ARG A 29 -13.49 -13.56 27.86
C ARG A 29 -13.60 -14.47 29.09
N SER A 30 -13.32 -13.93 30.27
CA SER A 30 -13.43 -14.67 31.54
C SER A 30 -14.87 -15.13 31.80
N SER A 31 -15.85 -14.28 31.52
CA SER A 31 -17.28 -14.59 31.69
C SER A 31 -17.76 -15.70 30.76
N VAL A 32 -17.32 -15.71 29.49
CA VAL A 32 -17.62 -16.77 28.52
C VAL A 32 -17.05 -18.11 29.01
N LYS A 33 -15.80 -18.13 29.49
CA LYS A 33 -15.17 -19.32 30.04
C LYS A 33 -15.88 -19.82 31.32
N MET A 34 -16.20 -18.93 32.26
CA MET A 34 -16.87 -19.28 33.51
C MET A 34 -18.29 -19.82 33.28
N LYS A 35 -19.08 -19.19 32.40
CA LYS A 35 -20.44 -19.67 32.09
C LYS A 35 -20.41 -21.09 31.50
N TYR A 36 -19.45 -21.39 30.62
CA TYR A 36 -19.27 -22.74 30.11
C TYR A 36 -18.94 -23.76 31.21
N GLN A 37 -18.00 -23.41 32.11
CA GLN A 37 -17.62 -24.28 33.24
C GLN A 37 -18.79 -24.54 34.20
N GLN A 38 -19.66 -23.55 34.42
CA GLN A 38 -20.86 -23.70 35.25
C GLN A 38 -21.88 -24.67 34.64
N LEU A 39 -21.99 -24.74 33.31
CA LEU A 39 -22.85 -25.72 32.62
C LEU A 39 -22.34 -27.15 32.80
N GLY A 40 -21.03 -27.34 32.97
CA GLY A 40 -20.40 -28.65 33.19
C GLY A 40 -20.76 -29.34 34.51
N ILE A 41 -21.42 -28.66 35.46
CA ILE A 41 -21.88 -29.25 36.74
C ILE A 41 -23.16 -30.10 36.54
N GLY A 42 -23.33 -30.70 35.37
CA GLY A 42 -24.52 -31.50 35.03
C GLY A 42 -24.64 -31.90 33.56
N TRP A 43 -23.79 -31.36 32.69
CA TRP A 43 -23.76 -31.66 31.26
C TRP A 43 -22.45 -32.38 30.91
N ASN A 44 -22.54 -33.56 30.29
CA ASN A 44 -21.40 -34.35 29.82
C ASN A 44 -21.79 -35.19 28.59
N ASP A 45 -22.59 -34.59 27.71
CA ASP A 45 -23.03 -35.21 26.46
C ASP A 45 -22.28 -34.59 25.26
N LYS A 46 -22.47 -35.18 24.07
CA LYS A 46 -21.83 -34.71 22.84
C LYS A 46 -22.12 -33.22 22.54
N LYS A 47 -23.28 -32.70 22.93
CA LYS A 47 -23.62 -31.28 22.69
C LYS A 47 -22.83 -30.36 23.61
N TYR A 48 -22.53 -30.80 24.83
CA TYR A 48 -21.63 -30.10 25.72
C TYR A 48 -20.21 -29.98 25.13
N ASP A 49 -19.68 -31.04 24.51
CA ASP A 49 -18.36 -31.02 23.85
C ASP A 49 -18.33 -30.08 22.63
N GLU A 50 -19.40 -30.07 21.82
CA GLU A 50 -19.56 -29.16 20.69
C GLU A 50 -19.58 -27.68 21.16
N LEU A 51 -20.29 -27.39 22.25
CA LEU A 51 -20.27 -26.06 22.90
C LEU A 51 -18.86 -25.69 23.41
N GLY A 52 -18.11 -26.67 23.94
CA GLY A 52 -16.72 -26.45 24.36
C GLY A 52 -15.80 -26.01 23.24
N THR A 53 -16.01 -26.55 22.04
CA THR A 53 -15.28 -26.14 20.83
C THR A 53 -15.60 -24.69 20.46
N ILE A 54 -16.90 -24.32 20.44
CA ILE A 54 -17.35 -22.96 20.15
C ILE A 54 -16.79 -21.96 21.19
N VAL A 55 -16.82 -22.32 22.48
CA VAL A 55 -16.29 -21.49 23.58
C VAL A 55 -14.79 -21.29 23.44
N LYS A 56 -14.04 -22.32 22.99
CA LYS A 56 -12.61 -22.21 22.72
C LYS A 56 -12.33 -21.23 21.58
N ASP A 57 -13.10 -21.31 20.49
CA ASP A 57 -12.94 -20.42 19.34
C ASP A 57 -13.29 -18.97 19.69
N CYS A 58 -14.37 -18.74 20.44
CA CYS A 58 -14.72 -17.42 20.97
C CYS A 58 -13.59 -16.86 21.86
N ASN A 59 -13.02 -17.67 22.75
CA ASN A 59 -11.92 -17.24 23.62
C ASN A 59 -10.65 -16.93 22.84
N LYS A 60 -10.39 -17.64 21.74
CA LYS A 60 -9.27 -17.36 20.84
C LYS A 60 -9.47 -16.01 20.14
N ALA A 61 -10.62 -15.79 19.51
CA ALA A 61 -10.94 -14.54 18.84
C ALA A 61 -10.87 -13.33 19.80
N LEU A 62 -11.43 -13.45 21.01
CA LEU A 62 -11.33 -12.41 22.04
C LEU A 62 -9.89 -12.15 22.50
N ASN A 63 -9.06 -13.19 22.56
CA ASN A 63 -7.64 -13.04 22.89
C ASN A 63 -6.86 -12.34 21.77
N ASP A 64 -7.17 -12.63 20.51
CA ASP A 64 -6.51 -12.00 19.36
C ASP A 64 -6.83 -10.49 19.33
N ILE A 65 -8.10 -10.11 19.56
CA ILE A 65 -8.51 -8.70 19.72
C ILE A 65 -7.80 -8.06 20.91
N LEU A 66 -7.70 -8.77 22.05
CA LEU A 66 -7.00 -8.27 23.24
C LEU A 66 -5.53 -7.96 22.96
N GLN A 67 -4.82 -8.83 22.22
CA GLN A 67 -3.42 -8.58 21.85
C GLN A 67 -3.26 -7.35 20.96
N ILE A 68 -4.15 -7.16 19.99
CA ILE A 68 -4.17 -5.97 19.12
C ILE A 68 -4.38 -4.71 19.97
N MET A 69 -5.35 -4.72 20.89
CA MET A 69 -5.65 -3.56 21.74
C MET A 69 -4.51 -3.25 22.73
N LEU A 70 -3.86 -4.27 23.31
CA LEU A 70 -2.69 -4.10 24.17
C LEU A 70 -1.52 -3.47 23.41
N GLN A 71 -1.31 -3.86 22.15
CA GLN A 71 -0.25 -3.30 21.33
C GLN A 71 -0.55 -1.83 20.94
N ALA A 72 -1.81 -1.54 20.60
CA ALA A 72 -2.24 -0.17 20.34
C ALA A 72 -2.08 0.72 21.59
N GLU A 73 -2.42 0.22 22.79
CA GLU A 73 -2.26 0.97 24.05
C GLU A 73 -0.80 1.36 24.31
N LYS A 74 0.16 0.46 24.02
CA LYS A 74 1.60 0.76 24.13
C LYS A 74 2.05 1.88 23.20
N TYR A 75 1.55 1.92 21.95
CA TYR A 75 1.90 2.97 21.01
C TYR A 75 1.35 4.34 21.44
N VAL A 76 0.08 4.39 21.85
CA VAL A 76 -0.53 5.64 22.35
C VAL A 76 0.14 6.09 23.64
N ALA A 77 0.57 5.17 24.51
CA ALA A 77 1.30 5.50 25.74
C ALA A 77 2.67 6.11 25.45
N SER A 78 3.37 5.58 24.46
CA SER A 78 4.67 6.09 24.00
C SER A 78 4.53 7.49 23.38
N LEU A 79 3.46 7.72 22.62
CA LEU A 79 3.13 9.04 22.06
C LEU A 79 2.83 10.06 23.17
N ALA A 80 1.96 9.72 24.12
CA ALA A 80 1.62 10.59 25.24
C ALA A 80 2.87 10.99 26.06
N LYS A 81 3.78 10.03 26.30
CA LYS A 81 5.05 10.28 26.98
C LYS A 81 5.95 11.24 26.20
N SER A 82 6.08 11.05 24.89
CA SER A 82 6.92 11.90 24.03
C SER A 82 6.41 13.35 23.99
N VAL A 83 5.09 13.53 23.95
CA VAL A 83 4.45 14.86 24.01
C VAL A 83 4.68 15.54 25.36
N GLN A 84 4.57 14.79 26.47
CA GLN A 84 4.87 15.32 27.80
C GLN A 84 6.34 15.68 27.98
N GLU A 85 7.27 14.88 27.45
CA GLU A 85 8.69 15.17 27.48
C GLU A 85 9.01 16.45 26.69
N TYR A 86 8.40 16.64 25.52
CA TYR A 86 8.53 17.88 24.74
C TYR A 86 8.08 19.14 25.53
N ASP A 87 6.99 19.05 26.28
CA ASP A 87 6.53 20.15 27.14
C ASP A 87 7.51 20.46 28.28
N ASN A 88 8.20 19.45 28.82
CA ASN A 88 9.14 19.60 29.93
C ASN A 88 10.51 20.17 29.53
N VAL A 89 10.89 20.14 28.24
CA VAL A 89 12.15 20.74 27.74
C VAL A 89 12.03 22.26 27.53
N ASN A 90 10.82 22.82 27.53
CA ASN A 90 10.57 24.26 27.32
C ASN A 90 10.66 25.08 28.61
N LEU A 91 11.88 25.28 29.12
CA LEU A 91 12.18 26.33 30.10
C LEU A 91 12.31 27.69 29.40
N ASP A 92 11.36 28.58 29.71
CA ASP A 92 11.39 30.06 29.68
C ASP A 92 12.39 30.75 28.74
N THR A 93 11.99 31.08 27.50
CA THR A 93 12.49 32.31 26.84
C THR A 93 11.44 32.96 25.92
N PRO A 94 11.03 34.22 26.17
CA PRO A 94 10.04 34.95 25.36
C PRO A 94 10.43 35.22 23.90
N SER A 95 11.71 35.11 23.56
CA SER A 95 12.27 35.44 22.23
C SER A 95 11.93 34.41 21.15
N ALA A 96 11.99 33.12 21.48
CA ALA A 96 11.65 32.04 20.53
C ALA A 96 10.16 32.02 20.17
N ARG A 97 9.32 32.52 21.09
CA ARG A 97 7.86 32.53 20.97
C ARG A 97 7.35 33.51 19.90
N ASN A 98 8.03 34.63 19.70
CA ASN A 98 7.68 35.59 18.66
C ASN A 98 8.08 35.11 17.27
N SER A 99 9.21 34.41 17.14
CA SER A 99 9.67 33.86 15.85
C SER A 99 8.75 32.74 15.34
N PHE A 100 8.20 31.92 16.25
CA PHE A 100 7.25 30.85 15.90
C PHE A 100 5.83 31.36 15.63
N LEU A 101 5.34 32.32 16.43
CA LEU A 101 4.01 32.91 16.20
C LEU A 101 3.95 33.78 14.94
N GLN A 102 5.06 34.40 14.54
CA GLN A 102 5.17 35.11 13.27
C GLN A 102 5.18 34.15 12.07
N GLY A 103 5.53 32.87 12.28
CA GLY A 103 5.34 31.78 11.32
C GLY A 103 3.91 31.20 11.28
N LEU A 104 3.08 31.48 12.28
CA LEU A 104 1.69 31.02 12.37
C LEU A 104 0.65 32.12 12.06
N GLN A 105 1.10 33.35 11.82
CA GLN A 105 0.25 34.48 11.41
C GLN A 105 0.83 35.20 10.18
N THR A 106 0.90 34.49 9.06
CA THR A 106 0.85 35.14 7.75
C THR A 106 -0.34 34.58 6.97
N PRO A 107 -1.40 35.37 6.75
CA PRO A 107 -2.29 35.10 5.64
C PRO A 107 -1.55 35.54 4.37
N ASN A 108 -0.97 34.61 3.61
CA ASN A 108 -0.43 34.95 2.29
C ASN A 108 -0.30 33.72 1.37
N VAL A 109 -1.22 33.67 0.39
CA VAL A 109 -0.97 33.50 -1.05
C VAL A 109 0.37 32.84 -1.45
N GLY A 110 0.34 31.52 -1.70
CA GLY A 110 1.25 30.80 -2.62
C GLY A 110 2.44 30.00 -2.04
N ASN A 111 2.58 28.74 -2.50
CA ASN A 111 3.73 27.80 -2.50
C ASN A 111 3.91 26.74 -1.38
N SER A 112 3.45 25.52 -1.72
CA SER A 112 3.94 24.15 -1.44
C SER A 112 4.30 23.72 0.00
N SER A 113 3.35 23.06 0.67
CA SER A 113 3.59 22.26 1.89
C SER A 113 4.20 20.89 1.56
N TYR A 114 5.20 20.46 2.33
CA TYR A 114 5.73 19.09 2.30
C TYR A 114 5.14 18.26 3.45
N GLN A 115 4.90 16.98 3.20
CA GLN A 115 4.44 16.00 4.18
C GLN A 115 5.01 14.60 3.89
N TYR A 116 4.81 13.65 4.79
CA TYR A 116 5.18 12.25 4.57
C TYR A 116 3.95 11.35 4.48
N CYS A 117 3.87 10.57 3.40
CA CYS A 117 2.81 9.58 3.18
C CYS A 117 3.46 8.20 3.17
N LEU A 118 3.22 7.36 4.18
CA LEU A 118 3.88 6.04 4.31
C LEU A 118 5.42 6.11 4.19
N GLY A 119 6.03 7.17 4.71
CA GLY A 119 7.49 7.39 4.64
C GLY A 119 7.99 8.00 3.31
N VAL A 120 7.13 8.19 2.31
CA VAL A 120 7.44 8.89 1.05
C VAL A 120 7.32 10.40 1.25
N LEU A 121 8.31 11.17 0.80
CA LEU A 121 8.24 12.63 0.83
C LEU A 121 7.27 13.12 -0.24
N THR A 122 6.26 13.89 0.17
CA THR A 122 5.17 14.34 -0.69
C THR A 122 5.05 15.85 -0.68
N GLN A 123 5.20 16.45 -1.85
CA GLN A 123 4.95 17.88 -2.08
C GLN A 123 3.49 18.09 -2.52
N GLY A 124 2.81 19.00 -1.82
CA GLY A 124 1.40 19.32 -2.06
C GLY A 124 0.48 18.81 -0.95
N SER A 125 -0.81 19.10 -1.11
CA SER A 125 -1.83 18.67 -0.16
C SER A 125 -2.36 17.26 -0.49
N THR A 126 -2.87 16.57 0.53
CA THR A 126 -3.59 15.29 0.38
C THR A 126 -4.96 15.46 1.03
N PRO A 127 -6.05 14.96 0.40
CA PRO A 127 -7.38 15.10 0.98
C PRO A 127 -7.54 14.26 2.25
N ASP A 128 -8.45 14.70 3.12
CA ASP A 128 -8.78 13.99 4.36
C ASP A 128 -9.15 12.53 4.08
N GLY A 129 -8.57 11.62 4.86
CA GLY A 129 -8.82 10.18 4.75
C GLY A 129 -8.00 9.47 3.66
N TYR A 130 -7.34 10.18 2.74
CA TYR A 130 -6.53 9.53 1.71
C TYR A 130 -5.34 8.74 2.28
N ILE A 131 -4.68 9.27 3.31
CA ILE A 131 -3.61 8.56 4.01
C ILE A 131 -4.13 7.24 4.61
N ALA A 132 -5.34 7.23 5.18
CA ALA A 132 -5.93 6.01 5.72
C ALA A 132 -6.18 4.95 4.63
N VAL A 133 -6.59 5.38 3.42
CA VAL A 133 -6.79 4.49 2.28
C VAL A 133 -5.49 3.82 1.85
N ILE A 134 -4.42 4.60 1.63
CA ILE A 134 -3.12 4.03 1.23
C ILE A 134 -2.49 3.22 2.36
N SER A 135 -2.68 3.60 3.63
CA SER A 135 -2.25 2.80 4.79
C SER A 135 -2.96 1.45 4.83
N GLN A 136 -4.28 1.42 4.61
CA GLN A 136 -5.02 0.15 4.61
C GLN A 136 -4.55 -0.78 3.50
N ARG A 137 -4.24 -0.24 2.32
CA ARG A 137 -3.66 -1.00 1.20
C ARG A 137 -2.26 -1.53 1.53
N HIS A 138 -1.42 -0.69 2.14
CA HIS A 138 -0.09 -1.09 2.61
C HIS A 138 -0.16 -2.18 3.68
N GLU A 139 -1.07 -2.07 4.66
CA GLU A 139 -1.26 -3.09 5.71
C GLU A 139 -1.66 -4.45 5.13
N ASN A 140 -2.47 -4.45 4.07
CA ASN A 140 -2.95 -5.64 3.36
C ASN A 140 -2.04 -6.12 2.23
N ALA A 141 -0.90 -5.46 2.02
CA ALA A 141 0.01 -5.80 0.93
C ALA A 141 0.68 -7.16 1.14
N GLU A 142 1.05 -7.80 0.02
CA GLU A 142 1.89 -8.99 0.04
C GLU A 142 3.19 -8.70 0.80
N GLN A 143 3.55 -9.56 1.75
CA GLN A 143 4.60 -9.28 2.73
C GLN A 143 5.91 -8.81 2.08
N ASN A 144 6.39 -9.55 1.07
CA ASN A 144 7.67 -9.24 0.43
C ASN A 144 7.63 -7.90 -0.32
N VAL A 145 6.50 -7.57 -0.95
CA VAL A 145 6.32 -6.30 -1.68
C VAL A 145 6.26 -5.13 -0.71
N ARG A 146 5.57 -5.31 0.43
CA ARG A 146 5.54 -4.31 1.51
C ARG A 146 6.93 -4.02 2.08
N GLU A 147 7.71 -5.05 2.36
CA GLU A 147 9.09 -4.90 2.85
C GLU A 147 9.99 -4.18 1.85
N VAL A 148 9.82 -4.44 0.55
CA VAL A 148 10.51 -3.68 -0.50
C VAL A 148 10.04 -2.23 -0.53
N PHE A 149 8.73 -1.97 -0.49
CA PHE A 149 8.19 -0.60 -0.43
C PHE A 149 8.81 0.18 0.74
N ASP A 150 8.78 -0.39 1.94
CA ASP A 150 9.32 0.23 3.17
C ASP A 150 10.82 0.49 3.06
N HIS A 151 11.57 -0.44 2.44
CA HIS A 151 13.00 -0.27 2.19
C HIS A 151 13.31 0.94 1.29
N PHE A 152 12.45 1.20 0.30
CA PHE A 152 12.63 2.30 -0.64
C PHE A 152 11.95 3.60 -0.21
N ALA A 153 10.97 3.60 0.69
CA ALA A 153 10.11 4.74 1.00
C ALA A 153 10.87 6.07 1.21
N GLY A 154 11.96 6.05 1.99
CA GLY A 154 12.81 7.23 2.25
C GLY A 154 13.61 7.74 1.04
N LYS A 155 13.60 7.04 -0.09
CA LYS A 155 14.21 7.44 -1.37
C LYS A 155 13.16 7.88 -2.39
N LEU A 156 11.88 7.66 -2.11
CA LEU A 156 10.77 7.97 -3.01
C LEU A 156 10.31 9.42 -2.82
N MET A 157 9.76 10.01 -3.88
CA MET A 157 9.34 11.41 -3.90
C MET A 157 8.09 11.60 -4.76
N ILE A 158 7.06 12.20 -4.18
CA ILE A 158 5.97 12.84 -4.93
C ILE A 158 6.35 14.32 -5.09
N GLN A 159 6.59 14.74 -6.33
CA GLN A 159 6.93 16.12 -6.68
C GLN A 159 5.70 17.04 -6.71
N ASP A 160 4.53 16.48 -7.00
CA ASP A 160 3.27 17.20 -7.01
C ASP A 160 2.13 16.21 -6.75
N SER A 161 1.47 16.33 -5.59
CA SER A 161 0.26 15.57 -5.24
C SER A 161 -1.03 16.27 -5.65
N GLU A 162 -0.93 17.47 -6.20
CA GLU A 162 -2.04 18.29 -6.71
C GLU A 162 -1.94 18.45 -8.24
N TYR A 163 -1.22 17.53 -8.89
CA TYR A 163 -0.94 17.57 -10.31
C TYR A 163 -2.26 17.73 -11.11
N PRO A 164 -2.29 18.56 -12.16
CA PRO A 164 -3.55 18.90 -12.82
C PRO A 164 -4.34 17.65 -13.26
N PRO A 165 -5.63 17.55 -12.93
CA PRO A 165 -6.42 16.34 -13.15
C PRO A 165 -6.68 16.03 -14.63
N ASP A 166 -6.43 16.99 -15.53
CA ASP A 166 -6.47 16.84 -16.98
C ASP A 166 -5.13 16.32 -17.56
N GLN A 167 -4.08 16.21 -16.74
CA GLN A 167 -2.79 15.65 -17.13
C GLN A 167 -2.64 14.20 -16.63
N THR A 168 -1.89 13.42 -17.39
CA THR A 168 -1.62 12.02 -17.03
C THR A 168 -0.59 11.97 -15.91
N ALA A 169 -0.96 11.34 -14.80
CA ALA A 169 -0.03 11.02 -13.74
C ALA A 169 1.14 10.20 -14.29
N HIS A 170 2.34 10.44 -13.78
CA HIS A 170 3.53 9.75 -14.26
C HIS A 170 4.69 9.84 -13.26
N TYR A 171 5.58 8.86 -13.33
CA TYR A 171 6.94 8.95 -12.83
C TYR A 171 7.88 9.63 -13.83
N SER A 172 8.59 10.66 -13.39
CA SER A 172 9.67 11.28 -14.14
C SER A 172 11.04 10.71 -13.72
N PRO A 173 11.81 10.07 -14.63
CA PRO A 173 13.06 9.40 -14.28
C PRO A 173 14.27 10.33 -14.15
N GLY A 174 14.18 11.58 -14.62
CA GLY A 174 15.30 12.51 -14.74
C GLY A 174 15.03 13.87 -14.10
N ASN A 175 16.09 14.63 -13.89
CA ASN A 175 16.01 16.04 -13.53
C ASN A 175 16.24 16.88 -14.78
N TYR A 176 15.25 17.71 -15.10
CA TYR A 176 15.24 18.66 -16.20
C TYR A 176 14.92 20.05 -15.64
N ILE A 177 15.18 21.10 -16.43
CA ILE A 177 14.86 22.47 -16.00
C ILE A 177 13.34 22.57 -15.79
N GLY A 178 12.92 22.87 -14.57
CA GLY A 178 11.52 22.95 -14.18
C GLY A 178 10.82 21.60 -13.93
N HIS A 179 11.54 20.48 -13.96
CA HIS A 179 10.96 19.15 -13.74
C HIS A 179 11.95 18.25 -13.02
N SER A 180 11.61 17.79 -11.82
CA SER A 180 12.49 16.96 -11.01
C SER A 180 12.10 15.50 -11.11
N ARG A 181 13.04 14.60 -10.80
CA ARG A 181 12.76 13.17 -10.67
C ARG A 181 11.76 12.93 -9.55
N GLY A 182 10.75 12.13 -9.82
CA GLY A 182 9.73 11.76 -8.85
C GLY A 182 8.38 11.61 -9.52
N VAL A 183 7.37 11.36 -8.71
CA VAL A 183 6.00 11.11 -9.17
C VAL A 183 5.19 12.40 -9.17
N TYR A 184 4.41 12.57 -10.22
CA TYR A 184 3.45 13.65 -10.39
C TYR A 184 2.07 13.00 -10.53
N TYR A 185 1.18 13.24 -9.57
CA TYR A 185 -0.16 12.69 -9.60
C TYR A 185 -1.13 13.54 -8.77
N ASN A 186 -2.43 13.30 -8.90
CA ASN A 186 -3.43 14.01 -8.12
C ASN A 186 -3.99 13.10 -7.01
N ALA A 187 -3.72 13.43 -5.74
CA ALA A 187 -4.19 12.65 -4.60
C ALA A 187 -5.72 12.62 -4.47
N ALA A 188 -6.41 13.71 -4.83
CA ALA A 188 -7.87 13.78 -4.81
C ALA A 188 -8.51 12.92 -5.91
N SER A 189 -7.96 12.96 -7.13
CA SER A 189 -8.38 12.06 -8.20
C SER A 189 -8.07 10.60 -7.85
N ASP A 190 -6.92 10.33 -7.22
CA ASP A 190 -6.54 8.97 -6.88
C ASP A 190 -7.35 8.36 -5.72
N MET A 191 -7.84 9.20 -4.79
CA MET A 191 -8.76 8.76 -3.73
C MET A 191 -10.09 8.22 -4.28
N THR A 192 -10.54 8.73 -5.42
CA THR A 192 -11.81 8.37 -6.06
C THR A 192 -11.62 7.62 -7.37
N ASN A 193 -10.41 7.10 -7.61
CA ASN A 193 -10.04 6.45 -8.85
C ASN A 193 -10.93 5.20 -9.09
N PRO A 194 -11.62 5.11 -10.23
CA PRO A 194 -12.52 3.99 -10.52
C PRO A 194 -11.77 2.66 -10.63
N ARG A 195 -10.45 2.70 -10.90
CA ARG A 195 -9.57 1.53 -10.90
C ARG A 195 -9.27 1.01 -9.49
N GLY A 196 -9.69 1.73 -8.45
CA GLY A 196 -9.38 1.49 -7.04
C GLY A 196 -8.58 2.63 -6.43
N ALA A 197 -8.92 3.02 -5.21
CA ALA A 197 -8.23 4.11 -4.54
C ALA A 197 -6.77 3.74 -4.24
N GLY A 198 -5.84 4.70 -4.38
CA GLY A 198 -4.41 4.44 -4.20
C GLY A 198 -3.72 3.75 -5.39
N THR A 199 -4.46 3.43 -6.47
CA THR A 199 -3.90 2.73 -7.64
C THR A 199 -2.77 3.55 -8.27
N THR A 200 -2.98 4.84 -8.48
CA THR A 200 -1.97 5.70 -9.12
C THR A 200 -0.76 5.87 -8.20
N TYR A 201 -0.99 6.05 -6.89
CA TYR A 201 0.09 6.18 -5.93
C TYR A 201 1.07 5.00 -5.97
N PHE A 202 0.58 3.78 -5.85
CA PHE A 202 1.45 2.61 -5.84
C PHE A 202 2.02 2.29 -7.23
N HIS A 203 1.27 2.50 -8.30
CA HIS A 203 1.75 2.26 -9.67
C HIS A 203 2.93 3.18 -10.03
N GLU A 204 2.78 4.49 -9.86
CA GLU A 204 3.84 5.44 -10.22
C GLU A 204 5.06 5.31 -9.30
N LEU A 205 4.84 5.04 -8.00
CA LEU A 205 5.94 4.76 -7.09
C LEU A 205 6.66 3.46 -7.43
N ALA A 206 5.97 2.46 -7.98
CA ALA A 206 6.59 1.21 -8.42
C ALA A 206 7.55 1.44 -9.59
N HIS A 207 7.24 2.33 -10.55
CA HIS A 207 8.22 2.76 -11.55
C HIS A 207 9.46 3.40 -10.92
N MET A 208 9.28 4.20 -9.87
CA MET A 208 10.40 4.79 -9.14
C MET A 208 11.21 3.74 -8.39
N ILE A 209 10.58 2.73 -7.78
CA ILE A 209 11.25 1.60 -7.11
C ILE A 209 12.05 0.77 -8.13
N ASP A 210 11.47 0.47 -9.28
CA ASP A 210 12.11 -0.25 -10.39
C ASP A 210 13.41 0.45 -10.83
N HIS A 211 13.34 1.77 -10.99
CA HIS A 211 14.48 2.60 -11.38
C HIS A 211 15.49 2.79 -10.23
N ALA A 212 15.02 2.98 -8.99
CA ALA A 212 15.86 3.16 -7.80
C ALA A 212 16.65 1.90 -7.44
N SER A 213 16.09 0.72 -7.73
CA SER A 213 16.74 -0.59 -7.52
C SER A 213 18.05 -0.73 -8.30
N CYS A 214 18.19 -0.01 -9.42
CA CYS A 214 19.42 0.04 -10.21
C CYS A 214 20.15 1.39 -10.08
N ASN A 215 20.03 2.08 -8.95
CA ASN A 215 20.64 3.38 -8.69
C ASN A 215 20.33 4.44 -9.77
N TYR A 216 19.12 4.41 -10.32
CA TYR A 216 18.63 5.34 -11.34
C TYR A 216 19.45 5.35 -12.65
N ARG A 217 20.03 4.20 -13.02
CA ARG A 217 20.77 4.02 -14.28
C ARG A 217 20.01 3.21 -15.32
N SER A 218 19.10 2.36 -14.87
CA SER A 218 18.24 1.46 -15.65
C SER A 218 17.08 1.00 -14.78
N ASN A 219 16.19 0.18 -15.31
CA ASN A 219 15.14 -0.47 -14.55
C ASN A 219 15.55 -1.91 -14.20
N LEU A 220 15.21 -2.38 -13.01
CA LEU A 220 15.36 -3.78 -12.59
C LEU A 220 14.56 -4.71 -13.51
N SER A 221 13.37 -4.27 -13.91
CA SER A 221 12.44 -5.00 -14.76
C SER A 221 12.94 -5.22 -16.19
N ASN A 222 13.89 -4.39 -16.67
CA ASN A 222 14.32 -4.40 -18.06
C ASN A 222 15.27 -5.57 -18.38
N THR A 223 14.73 -6.79 -18.31
CA THR A 223 15.42 -8.03 -18.65
C THR A 223 14.74 -8.72 -19.84
N PRO A 224 15.50 -9.46 -20.67
CA PRO A 224 14.93 -10.28 -21.74
C PRO A 224 13.98 -11.36 -21.20
N GLU A 225 14.35 -12.01 -20.10
CA GLU A 225 13.58 -13.12 -19.54
C GLU A 225 12.18 -12.68 -19.11
N PHE A 226 12.06 -11.48 -18.54
CA PHE A 226 10.76 -10.94 -18.15
C PHE A 226 9.92 -10.52 -19.36
N ALA A 227 10.57 -9.94 -20.38
CA ALA A 227 9.90 -9.58 -21.63
C ALA A 227 9.32 -10.81 -22.33
N GLU A 228 10.12 -11.87 -22.44
CA GLU A 228 9.75 -13.14 -23.06
C GLU A 228 8.58 -13.77 -22.30
N ALA A 229 8.65 -13.85 -20.97
CA ALA A 229 7.56 -14.39 -20.16
C ALA A 229 6.23 -13.62 -20.32
N LEU A 230 6.28 -12.29 -20.38
CA LEU A 230 5.10 -11.46 -20.60
C LEU A 230 4.47 -11.73 -21.97
N VAL A 231 5.29 -11.80 -23.02
CA VAL A 231 4.82 -12.08 -24.38
C VAL A 231 4.27 -13.51 -24.47
N GLU A 232 4.95 -14.50 -23.90
CA GLU A 232 4.49 -15.90 -23.89
C GLU A 232 3.13 -16.05 -23.22
N ASP A 233 2.95 -15.44 -22.04
CA ASP A 233 1.66 -15.45 -21.34
C ASP A 233 0.56 -14.75 -22.15
N GLY A 234 0.85 -13.57 -22.72
CA GLY A 234 -0.09 -12.85 -23.57
C GLY A 234 -0.50 -13.63 -24.82
N GLN A 235 0.46 -14.25 -25.51
CA GLN A 235 0.19 -15.07 -26.70
C GLN A 235 -0.57 -16.36 -26.36
N ARG A 236 -0.31 -16.96 -25.19
CA ARG A 236 -1.12 -18.07 -24.68
C ARG A 236 -2.57 -17.65 -24.47
N ILE A 237 -2.81 -16.48 -23.88
CA ILE A 237 -4.17 -15.94 -23.68
C ILE A 237 -4.85 -15.69 -25.02
N LEU A 238 -4.17 -15.07 -25.99
CA LEU A 238 -4.70 -14.84 -27.33
C LEU A 238 -5.10 -16.16 -28.02
N SER A 239 -4.24 -17.18 -27.94
CA SER A 239 -4.53 -18.51 -28.48
C SER A 239 -5.77 -19.12 -27.81
N LEU A 240 -5.87 -19.06 -26.48
CA LEU A 240 -7.05 -19.55 -25.77
C LEU A 240 -8.31 -18.79 -26.19
N TYR A 241 -8.24 -17.46 -26.26
CA TYR A 241 -9.34 -16.61 -26.70
C TYR A 241 -9.85 -16.97 -28.09
N ASN A 242 -8.94 -17.15 -29.06
CA ASN A 242 -9.28 -17.49 -30.44
C ASN A 242 -10.00 -18.85 -30.57
N ASN A 243 -9.80 -19.74 -29.60
CA ASN A 243 -10.44 -21.05 -29.53
C ASN A 243 -11.76 -21.06 -28.71
N LEU A 244 -12.15 -19.93 -28.12
CA LEU A 244 -13.41 -19.83 -27.39
C LEU A 244 -14.61 -19.66 -28.35
N PRO A 245 -15.80 -20.19 -27.98
CA PRO A 245 -17.06 -19.79 -28.61
C PRO A 245 -17.28 -18.27 -28.54
N VAL A 246 -17.98 -17.72 -29.53
CA VAL A 246 -18.22 -16.27 -29.68
C VAL A 246 -18.85 -15.65 -28.42
N GLU A 247 -19.74 -16.37 -27.73
CA GLU A 247 -20.37 -15.89 -26.49
C GLU A 247 -19.33 -15.71 -25.38
N LYS A 248 -18.38 -16.63 -25.27
CA LYS A 248 -17.30 -16.56 -24.27
C LYS A 248 -16.25 -15.52 -24.64
N GLN A 249 -15.97 -15.32 -25.93
CA GLN A 249 -15.14 -14.22 -26.40
C GLN A 249 -15.75 -12.86 -26.03
N THR A 250 -17.05 -12.71 -26.24
CA THR A 250 -17.79 -11.48 -25.90
C THR A 250 -17.79 -11.23 -24.39
N ALA A 251 -18.00 -12.27 -23.58
CA ALA A 251 -17.93 -12.17 -22.13
C ALA A 251 -16.52 -11.80 -21.64
N PHE A 252 -15.48 -12.40 -22.23
CA PHE A 252 -14.08 -12.07 -21.94
C PHE A 252 -13.78 -10.60 -22.25
N LEU A 253 -14.11 -10.12 -23.46
CA LEU A 253 -13.90 -8.72 -23.85
C LEU A 253 -14.67 -7.74 -22.95
N THR A 254 -15.88 -8.10 -22.53
CA THR A 254 -16.67 -7.29 -21.59
C THR A 254 -16.00 -7.18 -20.22
N ARG A 255 -15.39 -8.26 -19.74
CA ARG A 255 -14.68 -8.29 -18.45
C ARG A 255 -13.40 -7.45 -18.48
N ILE A 256 -12.59 -7.54 -19.53
CA ILE A 256 -11.31 -6.83 -19.61
C ILE A 256 -11.46 -5.32 -19.86
N ARG A 257 -12.68 -4.88 -20.19
CA ARG A 257 -13.05 -3.45 -20.33
C ARG A 257 -13.48 -2.80 -19.01
N GLN A 258 -13.63 -3.57 -17.93
CA GLN A 258 -13.98 -3.02 -16.62
C GLN A 258 -12.77 -2.32 -15.99
N ASP A 259 -13.03 -1.30 -15.16
CA ASP A 259 -11.98 -0.52 -14.48
C ASP A 259 -11.11 -1.38 -13.56
N SER A 260 -11.70 -2.42 -12.96
CA SER A 260 -10.99 -3.41 -12.15
C SER A 260 -9.98 -4.25 -12.95
N ALA A 261 -10.10 -4.31 -14.28
CA ALA A 261 -9.22 -5.05 -15.16
C ALA A 261 -8.17 -4.16 -15.85
N HIS A 262 -7.98 -2.90 -15.42
CA HIS A 262 -7.11 -1.94 -16.12
C HIS A 262 -5.69 -2.45 -16.37
N SER A 263 -5.02 -3.00 -15.35
CA SER A 263 -3.67 -3.56 -15.46
C SER A 263 -3.63 -4.72 -16.46
N PHE A 264 -4.62 -5.61 -16.39
CA PHE A 264 -4.74 -6.71 -17.34
C PHE A 264 -4.96 -6.19 -18.77
N SER A 265 -5.84 -5.21 -18.94
CA SER A 265 -6.15 -4.56 -20.22
C SER A 265 -4.90 -3.98 -20.87
N ASP A 266 -4.07 -3.31 -20.08
CA ASP A 266 -2.84 -2.68 -20.54
C ASP A 266 -1.80 -3.71 -20.99
N LEU A 267 -1.58 -4.75 -20.18
CA LEU A 267 -0.63 -5.81 -20.50
C LEU A 267 -1.07 -6.71 -21.65
N ILE A 268 -2.36 -7.07 -21.73
CA ILE A 268 -2.85 -7.92 -22.83
C ILE A 268 -2.79 -7.18 -24.16
N ASP A 269 -3.05 -5.88 -24.14
CA ASP A 269 -2.94 -5.01 -25.29
C ASP A 269 -1.50 -4.94 -25.82
N ALA A 270 -0.53 -4.74 -24.94
CA ALA A 270 0.88 -4.74 -25.30
C ALA A 270 1.34 -6.10 -25.85
N THR A 271 1.07 -7.18 -25.11
CA THR A 271 1.61 -8.52 -25.38
C THR A 271 0.95 -9.23 -26.57
N THR A 272 -0.26 -8.82 -26.96
CA THR A 272 -0.96 -9.36 -28.13
C THR A 272 -0.88 -8.45 -29.36
N ASN A 273 -0.12 -7.35 -29.27
CA ASN A 273 -0.02 -6.33 -30.30
C ASN A 273 -1.39 -5.77 -30.71
N GLY A 274 -2.25 -5.50 -29.72
CA GLY A 274 -3.57 -4.89 -29.89
C GLY A 274 -4.67 -5.81 -30.42
N GLN A 275 -4.41 -7.11 -30.60
CA GLN A 275 -5.45 -8.07 -30.98
C GLN A 275 -6.49 -8.28 -29.88
N LEU A 276 -6.05 -8.20 -28.62
CA LEU A 276 -6.92 -8.11 -27.46
C LEU A 276 -6.63 -6.80 -26.73
N HIS A 277 -7.67 -6.01 -26.49
CA HIS A 277 -7.54 -4.78 -25.71
C HIS A 277 -8.83 -4.50 -24.93
N GLY A 278 -8.68 -3.92 -23.74
CA GLY A 278 -9.79 -3.37 -22.98
C GLY A 278 -9.91 -1.86 -23.19
N ASN A 279 -10.24 -1.14 -22.11
CA ASN A 279 -10.40 0.31 -22.10
C ASN A 279 -9.14 1.06 -21.63
N TYR A 280 -8.14 0.34 -21.14
CA TYR A 280 -6.88 0.88 -20.63
C TYR A 280 -5.73 0.33 -21.46
N GLY A 281 -4.76 1.18 -21.80
CA GLY A 281 -3.73 0.86 -22.77
C GLY A 281 -2.83 2.06 -23.03
N HIS A 282 -1.69 1.79 -23.65
CA HIS A 282 -0.85 2.83 -24.27
C HIS A 282 -0.90 2.79 -25.80
N SER A 283 -0.40 3.86 -26.43
CA SER A 283 -0.29 3.92 -27.90
C SER A 283 0.64 2.81 -28.44
N ARG A 284 0.45 2.38 -29.70
CA ARG A 284 1.37 1.40 -30.33
C ARG A 284 2.82 1.87 -30.31
N ASN A 285 3.05 3.16 -30.53
CA ASN A 285 4.38 3.77 -30.51
C ASN A 285 5.02 3.77 -29.11
N TYR A 286 4.23 3.65 -28.04
CA TYR A 286 4.75 3.48 -26.69
C TYR A 286 5.31 2.07 -26.52
N TRP A 287 4.56 1.05 -26.94
CA TRP A 287 4.95 -0.35 -26.81
C TRP A 287 6.17 -0.76 -27.65
N THR A 288 6.50 -0.02 -28.70
CA THR A 288 7.71 -0.28 -29.48
C THR A 288 9.00 0.20 -28.80
N ARG A 289 8.91 0.97 -27.70
CA ARG A 289 10.08 1.46 -26.98
C ARG A 289 10.65 0.34 -26.09
N PRO A 290 11.97 0.03 -26.20
CA PRO A 290 12.59 -1.00 -25.39
C PRO A 290 12.41 -0.75 -23.89
N GLY A 291 12.01 -1.79 -23.15
CA GLY A 291 11.85 -1.75 -21.69
C GLY A 291 10.49 -1.25 -21.20
N ASN A 292 9.66 -0.65 -22.06
CA ASN A 292 8.37 -0.10 -21.63
C ASN A 292 7.40 -1.20 -21.17
N LEU A 293 7.27 -2.31 -21.91
CA LEU A 293 6.42 -3.43 -21.51
C LEU A 293 6.79 -3.96 -20.12
N GLN A 294 8.09 -4.13 -19.87
CA GLN A 294 8.57 -4.63 -18.59
C GLN A 294 8.35 -3.63 -17.44
N ALA A 295 8.59 -2.34 -17.68
CA ALA A 295 8.38 -1.30 -16.68
C ALA A 295 6.91 -1.19 -16.26
N GLU A 296 5.97 -1.23 -17.24
CA GLU A 296 4.53 -1.25 -16.97
C GLU A 296 4.10 -2.51 -16.22
N ALA A 297 4.59 -3.68 -16.66
CA ALA A 297 4.27 -4.95 -16.00
C ALA A 297 4.76 -4.97 -14.55
N PHE A 298 5.97 -4.48 -14.29
CA PHE A 298 6.49 -4.35 -12.93
C PHE A 298 5.60 -3.45 -12.09
N ALA A 299 5.22 -2.27 -12.60
CA ALA A 299 4.38 -1.33 -11.88
C ALA A 299 2.98 -1.87 -11.58
N HIS A 300 2.36 -2.55 -12.55
CA HIS A 300 1.05 -3.20 -12.38
C HIS A 300 1.09 -4.35 -11.38
N PHE A 301 2.09 -5.25 -11.45
CA PHE A 301 2.21 -6.32 -10.47
C PHE A 301 2.48 -5.77 -9.06
N PHE A 302 3.34 -4.76 -8.93
CA PHE A 302 3.62 -4.12 -7.64
C PHE A 302 2.36 -3.45 -7.06
N GLU A 303 1.65 -2.66 -7.86
CA GLU A 303 0.40 -2.00 -7.44
C GLU A 303 -0.63 -3.02 -6.96
N ALA A 304 -0.86 -4.08 -7.73
CA ALA A 304 -1.80 -5.14 -7.37
C ALA A 304 -1.39 -5.83 -6.06
N SER A 305 -0.10 -6.09 -5.86
CA SER A 305 0.44 -6.64 -4.62
C SER A 305 0.35 -5.70 -3.41
N MET A 306 0.09 -4.40 -3.60
CA MET A 306 -0.17 -3.44 -2.53
C MET A 306 -1.64 -3.47 -2.10
N GLY A 307 -2.13 -4.64 -1.67
CA GLY A 307 -3.41 -4.79 -0.96
C GLY A 307 -4.66 -4.87 -1.84
N ASP A 308 -4.52 -5.08 -3.15
CA ASP A 308 -5.65 -5.32 -4.07
C ASP A 308 -5.66 -6.78 -4.55
N GLN A 309 -6.20 -7.66 -3.72
CA GLN A 309 -6.21 -9.10 -3.96
C GLN A 309 -6.93 -9.49 -5.25
N GLY A 310 -7.98 -8.77 -5.64
CA GLY A 310 -8.72 -9.05 -6.88
C GLY A 310 -7.88 -8.78 -8.13
N LYS A 311 -7.13 -7.67 -8.16
CA LYS A 311 -6.17 -7.40 -9.24
C LYS A 311 -5.00 -8.39 -9.22
N LEU A 312 -4.48 -8.69 -8.03
CA LEU A 312 -3.36 -9.58 -7.87
C LEU A 312 -3.67 -10.97 -8.40
N GLU A 313 -4.81 -11.55 -7.99
CA GLU A 313 -5.28 -12.84 -8.48
C GLU A 313 -5.51 -12.80 -10.00
N LEU A 314 -6.09 -11.73 -10.54
CA LEU A 314 -6.29 -11.60 -11.98
C LEU A 314 -4.94 -11.64 -12.73
N LEU A 315 -3.99 -10.82 -12.30
CA LEU A 315 -2.68 -10.73 -12.94
C LEU A 315 -1.88 -12.02 -12.79
N ALA A 316 -1.81 -12.61 -11.59
CA ALA A 316 -1.07 -13.84 -11.34
C ALA A 316 -1.67 -15.06 -12.09
N ASN A 317 -2.99 -15.12 -12.27
CA ASN A 317 -3.63 -16.22 -13.00
C ASN A 317 -3.42 -16.12 -14.52
N PHE A 318 -3.43 -14.91 -15.07
CA PHE A 318 -3.32 -14.73 -16.51
C PHE A 318 -1.87 -14.59 -16.99
N PHE A 319 -0.99 -13.99 -16.19
CA PHE A 319 0.44 -13.84 -16.46
C PHE A 319 1.32 -14.61 -15.43
N PRO A 320 1.10 -15.92 -15.23
CA PRO A 320 1.77 -16.69 -14.17
C PRO A 320 3.28 -16.77 -14.31
N THR A 321 3.81 -16.89 -15.54
CA THR A 321 5.25 -17.01 -15.76
C THR A 321 5.92 -15.67 -15.49
N ALA A 322 5.36 -14.58 -16.02
CA ALA A 322 5.84 -13.24 -15.76
C ALA A 322 5.73 -12.87 -14.27
N PHE A 323 4.62 -13.21 -13.62
CA PHE A 323 4.42 -12.97 -12.18
C PHE A 323 5.46 -13.71 -11.30
N GLY A 324 5.87 -14.92 -11.70
CA GLY A 324 6.94 -15.66 -11.03
C GLY A 324 8.31 -14.97 -11.14
N ILE A 325 8.60 -14.38 -12.30
CA ILE A 325 9.83 -13.57 -12.49
C ILE A 325 9.76 -12.28 -11.67
N PHE A 326 8.61 -11.57 -11.68
CA PHE A 326 8.39 -10.40 -10.83
C PHE A 326 8.62 -10.73 -9.34
N SER A 327 8.06 -11.84 -8.86
CA SER A 327 8.26 -12.29 -7.47
C SER A 327 9.74 -12.51 -7.15
N SER A 328 10.50 -13.08 -8.09
CA SER A 328 11.95 -13.26 -7.97
C SER A 328 12.71 -11.94 -7.95
N MET A 329 12.27 -10.95 -8.73
CA MET A 329 12.83 -9.58 -8.71
C MET A 329 12.61 -8.93 -7.33
N ILE A 330 11.38 -8.98 -6.80
CA ILE A 330 11.04 -8.45 -5.47
C ILE A 330 11.91 -9.10 -4.38
N ASP A 331 12.06 -10.42 -4.40
CA ASP A 331 12.92 -11.11 -3.45
C ASP A 331 14.38 -10.66 -3.57
N SER A 332 14.89 -10.40 -4.78
CA SER A 332 16.29 -10.00 -5.00
C SER A 332 16.65 -8.65 -4.38
N ILE A 333 15.68 -7.74 -4.21
CA ILE A 333 15.86 -6.38 -3.68
C ILE A 333 15.34 -6.23 -2.24
N ARG A 334 14.93 -7.32 -1.61
CA ARG A 334 14.44 -7.33 -0.23
C ARG A 334 15.61 -7.11 0.76
N PRO A 335 15.44 -6.26 1.81
CA PRO A 335 16.52 -5.90 2.72
C PRO A 335 17.26 -7.10 3.38
N ASP A 336 16.55 -8.17 3.71
CA ASP A 336 17.13 -9.35 4.39
C ASP A 336 18.03 -10.22 3.48
N ASN A 337 17.90 -10.11 2.15
CA ASN A 337 18.71 -10.91 1.22
C ASN A 337 20.10 -10.31 1.00
N HIS A 338 20.31 -9.03 1.28
CA HIS A 338 21.63 -8.39 1.18
C HIS A 338 22.62 -8.81 2.29
N VAL A 339 22.13 -9.28 3.45
CA VAL A 339 23.00 -9.76 4.56
C VAL A 339 23.56 -11.16 4.28
N ARG A 340 22.86 -12.00 3.49
CA ARG A 340 23.30 -13.35 3.15
C ARG A 340 24.41 -13.41 2.10
N VAL A 341 24.54 -12.38 1.25
CA VAL A 341 25.58 -12.35 0.22
C VAL A 341 26.93 -11.96 0.82
N LEU A 342 26.95 -11.00 1.75
CA LEU A 342 28.18 -10.57 2.44
C LEU A 342 28.75 -11.60 3.43
N SER A 343 27.98 -12.62 3.80
CA SER A 343 28.42 -13.71 4.69
C SER A 343 28.97 -14.94 3.96
N ARG A 344 28.88 -14.98 2.62
CA ARG A 344 29.48 -16.07 1.80
C ARG A 344 30.85 -15.72 1.20
N GLU A 345 31.33 -14.49 1.38
CA GLU A 345 32.66 -14.04 0.95
C GLU A 345 33.63 -13.80 2.14
N ARG A 346 33.57 -14.61 3.19
CA ARG A 346 34.59 -14.62 4.25
C ARG A 346 35.15 -15.99 4.53
#